data_AF-A0A1M6T1X6-F1
#
_entry.id   AF-A0A1M6T1X6-F1
#
_cell.length_a   1.000
_cell.length_b   1.000
_cell.length_c   1.000
_cell.angle_alpha   90.00
_cell.angle_beta   90.00
_cell.angle_gamma   90.00
#
_symmetry.space_group_name_H-M   'P 1'
#
loop_
_entity.id
_entity.type
_entity.pdbx_description
1 polymer ?
#
loop_
_entity_poly.entity_id
_entity_poly.type
_entity_poly.pdbx_seq_one_letter_code
_entity_poly.pdbx_strand_id
1 'polypeptide(L)'
;MAVFDNLLPDSDLIRRRVAERVGAEGVDAFSLLSQIGRDCIGALQFLPDGQEPQPMSELTGEPVDDDQIGAILSDLDLAPLGIRRENDFRISVAGAQEKTALLRKDGQWIEPTGTTPTTHIIKPQIGRQPNGMDLSDSVENEYLCLKLMEAFGLRAANVEMAQFGDKQALVVERFDRRWTSGAA
;
A
#
# COMPACT_ATOMS: atom_id res chain seq x y z
N MET A 1 3.08 4.88 -22.92
CA MET A 1 1.81 4.86 -22.17
C MET A 1 1.71 3.71 -21.17
N ALA A 2 2.07 2.46 -21.54
CA ALA A 2 1.97 1.30 -20.63
C ALA A 2 2.69 1.43 -19.26
N VAL A 3 3.73 2.27 -19.14
CA VAL A 3 4.51 2.40 -17.90
C VAL A 3 3.69 2.96 -16.74
N PHE A 4 2.85 3.98 -16.98
CA PHE A 4 2.07 4.63 -15.91
C PHE A 4 0.83 3.81 -15.54
N ASP A 5 0.22 3.14 -16.51
CA ASP A 5 -0.90 2.23 -16.25
C ASP A 5 -0.51 1.09 -15.30
N ASN A 6 0.74 0.62 -15.35
CA ASN A 6 1.26 -0.43 -14.47
C ASN A 6 1.52 0.04 -13.03
N LEU A 7 1.34 1.33 -12.72
CA LEU A 7 1.39 1.85 -11.34
C LEU A 7 0.03 1.76 -10.66
N LEU A 8 -1.04 1.60 -11.43
CA LEU A 8 -2.42 1.59 -10.97
C LEU A 8 -2.93 0.16 -10.75
N PRO A 9 -4.06 -0.01 -10.04
CA PRO A 9 -4.74 -1.29 -9.97
C PRO A 9 -5.09 -1.84 -11.37
N ASP A 10 -4.96 -3.16 -11.55
CA ASP A 10 -5.22 -3.82 -12.84
C ASP A 10 -6.73 -3.90 -13.17
N SER A 11 -7.59 -3.77 -12.15
CA SER A 11 -9.04 -3.89 -12.30
C SER A 11 -9.69 -2.53 -12.60
N ASP A 12 -10.40 -2.44 -13.74
CA ASP A 12 -11.21 -1.27 -14.12
C ASP A 12 -12.25 -0.91 -13.06
N LEU A 13 -12.83 -1.91 -12.38
CA LEU A 13 -13.78 -1.69 -11.30
C LEU A 13 -13.11 -0.98 -10.13
N ILE A 14 -11.89 -1.39 -9.77
CA ILE A 14 -11.11 -0.76 -8.70
C ILE A 14 -10.73 0.66 -9.12
N ARG A 15 -10.26 0.87 -10.35
CA ARG A 15 -9.94 2.21 -10.88
C ARG A 15 -11.11 3.19 -10.79
N ARG A 16 -12.33 2.75 -11.13
CA ARG A 16 -13.55 3.57 -10.99
C ARG A 16 -13.84 3.93 -9.54
N ARG A 17 -13.78 2.96 -8.62
CA ARG A 17 -13.98 3.20 -7.18
C ARG A 17 -12.94 4.17 -6.64
N VAL A 18 -11.68 4.04 -7.03
CA VAL A 18 -10.62 4.98 -6.66
C VAL A 18 -10.94 6.37 -7.18
N ALA A 19 -11.25 6.52 -8.47
CA ALA A 19 -11.57 7.81 -9.09
C ALA A 19 -12.74 8.53 -8.38
N GLU A 20 -13.85 7.83 -8.12
CA GLU A 20 -15.01 8.39 -7.42
C GLU A 20 -14.71 8.80 -5.97
N ARG A 21 -13.75 8.12 -5.34
CA ARG A 21 -13.39 8.39 -3.95
C ARG A 21 -12.49 9.60 -3.82
N VAL A 22 -11.49 9.71 -4.69
CA VAL A 22 -10.50 10.81 -4.68
C VAL A 22 -10.94 12.02 -5.51
N GLY A 23 -12.07 11.93 -6.21
CA GLY A 23 -12.56 12.99 -7.09
C GLY A 23 -11.68 13.19 -8.32
N ALA A 24 -11.12 12.10 -8.88
CA ALA A 24 -10.36 12.18 -10.13
C ALA A 24 -11.28 12.51 -11.31
N GLU A 25 -10.76 13.27 -12.28
CA GLU A 25 -11.50 13.65 -13.49
C GLU A 25 -11.80 12.47 -14.42
N GLY A 26 -11.10 11.36 -14.25
CA GLY A 26 -11.17 10.17 -15.08
C GLY A 26 -10.52 8.95 -14.45
N VAL A 27 -10.59 7.83 -15.17
CA VAL A 27 -10.00 6.54 -14.78
C VAL A 27 -8.71 6.22 -15.54
N ASP A 28 -8.26 7.14 -16.38
CA ASP A 28 -6.98 7.04 -17.06
C ASP A 28 -5.80 7.30 -16.11
N ALA A 29 -4.61 6.90 -16.52
CA ALA A 29 -3.41 7.00 -15.71
C ALA A 29 -3.11 8.42 -15.22
N PHE A 30 -3.31 9.43 -16.07
CA PHE A 30 -3.02 10.81 -15.71
C PHE A 30 -3.99 11.30 -14.63
N SER A 31 -5.29 11.12 -14.84
CA SER A 31 -6.33 11.55 -13.90
C SER A 31 -6.17 10.91 -12.52
N LEU A 32 -5.89 9.59 -12.48
CA LEU A 32 -5.72 8.86 -11.24
C LEU A 32 -4.41 9.22 -10.54
N LEU A 33 -3.27 9.20 -11.24
CA LEU A 33 -1.97 9.50 -10.62
C LEU A 33 -1.86 10.95 -10.17
N SER A 34 -2.56 11.88 -10.81
CA SER A 34 -2.66 13.27 -10.32
C SER A 34 -3.29 13.36 -8.93
N GLN A 35 -4.13 12.39 -8.58
CA GLN A 35 -4.71 12.29 -7.24
C GLN A 35 -3.90 11.38 -6.34
N ILE A 36 -3.59 10.13 -6.72
CA ILE A 36 -3.02 9.10 -5.83
C ILE A 36 -1.52 8.83 -6.03
N GLY A 37 -0.85 9.56 -6.91
CA GLY A 37 0.52 9.26 -7.33
C GLY A 37 1.62 9.77 -6.40
N ARG A 38 1.30 10.18 -5.16
CA ARG A 38 2.28 10.75 -4.24
C ARG A 38 3.23 9.71 -3.63
N ASP A 39 2.77 8.46 -3.50
CA ASP A 39 3.61 7.32 -3.13
C ASP A 39 3.30 6.13 -4.06
N CYS A 40 4.15 5.93 -5.08
CA CYS A 40 4.03 4.84 -6.04
C CYS A 40 5.04 3.72 -5.77
N ILE A 41 4.84 2.56 -6.40
CA ILE A 41 5.92 1.56 -6.55
C ILE A 41 7.11 2.20 -7.27
N GLY A 42 8.33 1.90 -6.79
CA GLY A 42 9.57 2.53 -7.25
C GLY A 42 9.73 3.93 -6.66
N ALA A 43 10.49 4.79 -7.33
CA ALA A 43 10.83 6.13 -6.85
C ALA A 43 10.06 7.25 -7.57
N LEU A 44 8.97 6.92 -8.28
CA LEU A 44 8.16 7.91 -8.98
C LEU A 44 7.17 8.57 -8.02
N GLN A 45 7.04 9.88 -8.17
CA GLN A 45 6.09 10.70 -7.45
C GLN A 45 5.46 11.69 -8.42
N PHE A 46 4.13 11.80 -8.36
CA PHE A 46 3.34 12.69 -9.21
C PHE A 46 2.72 13.78 -8.35
N LEU A 47 3.06 15.03 -8.66
CA LEU A 47 2.57 16.23 -7.99
C LEU A 47 1.95 17.17 -9.04
N PRO A 48 0.94 17.96 -8.64
CA PRO A 48 0.44 19.05 -9.48
C PRO A 48 1.56 20.02 -9.86
N ASP A 49 1.41 20.65 -11.03
CA ASP A 49 2.38 21.65 -11.49
C ASP A 49 2.53 22.78 -10.47
N GLY A 50 3.78 23.18 -10.23
CA GLY A 50 4.15 24.19 -9.22
C GLY A 50 4.17 23.70 -7.76
N GLN A 51 3.91 22.41 -7.47
CA GLN A 51 4.14 21.83 -6.14
C GLN A 51 5.49 21.12 -6.08
N GLU A 52 6.23 21.38 -5.00
CA GLU A 52 7.46 20.66 -4.67
C GLU A 52 7.20 19.60 -3.59
N PRO A 53 7.93 18.48 -3.61
CA PRO A 53 7.84 17.50 -2.54
C PRO A 53 8.35 18.06 -1.22
N GLN A 54 7.82 17.54 -0.11
CA GLN A 54 8.33 17.89 1.22
C GLN A 54 9.80 17.46 1.34
N PRO A 55 10.61 18.17 2.15
CA PRO A 55 11.96 17.74 2.45
C PRO A 55 11.95 16.31 3.01
N MET A 56 12.88 15.47 2.55
CA MET A 56 12.95 14.06 2.96
C MET A 56 13.24 13.86 4.46
N SER A 57 13.67 14.92 5.15
CA SER A 57 13.84 14.97 6.61
C SER A 57 12.53 15.14 7.39
N GLU A 58 11.45 15.54 6.72
CA GLU A 58 10.15 15.82 7.33
C GLU A 58 9.19 14.67 7.03
N LEU A 59 9.11 13.72 7.96
CA LEU A 59 8.11 12.66 7.92
C LEU A 59 6.84 13.18 8.59
N THR A 60 5.76 13.22 7.84
CA THR A 60 4.43 13.64 8.30
C THR A 60 3.45 12.48 8.21
N GLY A 61 2.60 12.34 9.22
CA GLY A 61 1.58 11.29 9.27
C GLY A 61 0.98 11.18 10.66
N GLU A 62 -0.13 10.45 10.73
CA GLU A 62 -0.82 10.19 11.98
C GLU A 62 -0.45 8.80 12.48
N PRO A 63 -0.07 8.63 13.75
CA PRO A 63 0.09 7.31 14.34
C PRO A 63 -1.20 6.51 14.26
N VAL A 64 -1.08 5.23 13.92
CA VAL A 64 -2.20 4.29 13.90
C VAL A 64 -1.88 3.07 14.75
N ASP A 65 -2.86 2.60 15.51
CA ASP A 65 -2.79 1.38 16.29
C ASP A 65 -3.31 0.16 15.50
N ASP A 66 -3.19 -1.02 16.12
CA ASP A 66 -3.57 -2.28 15.48
C ASP A 66 -5.07 -2.37 15.16
N ASP A 67 -5.93 -1.74 15.96
CA ASP A 67 -7.38 -1.73 15.74
C ASP A 67 -7.74 -0.81 14.56
N GLN A 68 -7.09 0.36 14.47
CA GLN A 68 -7.23 1.27 13.34
C GLN A 68 -6.74 0.61 12.04
N ILE A 69 -5.62 -0.10 12.08
CA ILE A 69 -5.13 -0.87 10.93
C ILE A 69 -6.13 -1.98 10.57
N GLY A 70 -6.67 -2.71 11.55
CA GLY A 70 -7.71 -3.72 11.34
C GLY A 70 -8.95 -3.16 10.65
N ALA A 71 -9.37 -1.95 11.03
CA ALA A 71 -10.46 -1.23 10.37
C ALA A 71 -10.11 -0.86 8.93
N ILE A 72 -8.90 -0.37 8.66
CA ILE A 72 -8.42 -0.08 7.30
C ILE A 72 -8.48 -1.35 6.44
N LEU A 73 -8.00 -2.47 6.96
CA LEU A 73 -7.99 -3.76 6.26
C LEU A 73 -9.40 -4.31 5.99
N SER A 74 -10.33 -4.09 6.92
CA SER A 74 -11.74 -4.49 6.76
C SER A 74 -12.47 -3.70 5.68
N ASP A 75 -12.04 -2.46 5.45
CA ASP A 75 -12.68 -1.55 4.51
C ASP A 75 -12.15 -1.70 3.07
N LEU A 76 -11.14 -2.53 2.80
CA LEU A 76 -10.45 -2.54 1.50
C LEU A 76 -11.36 -2.84 0.29
N ASP A 77 -12.37 -3.70 0.47
CA ASP A 77 -13.42 -3.97 -0.54
C ASP A 77 -14.17 -2.69 -0.93
N LEU A 78 -14.47 -1.86 0.06
CA LEU A 78 -15.24 -0.62 -0.08
C LEU A 78 -14.35 0.58 -0.41
N ALA A 79 -13.12 0.59 0.10
CA ALA A 79 -12.13 1.67 0.08
C ALA A 79 -10.78 1.09 -0.41
N PRO A 80 -10.62 0.91 -1.74
CA PRO A 80 -9.42 0.32 -2.28
C PRO A 80 -8.17 1.08 -1.83
N LEU A 81 -7.10 0.33 -1.55
CA LEU A 81 -5.82 0.84 -1.07
C LEU A 81 -5.87 1.52 0.32
N GLY A 82 -6.99 1.45 1.03
CA GLY A 82 -7.18 2.11 2.32
C GLY A 82 -7.46 3.61 2.20
N ILE A 83 -7.78 4.11 1.00
CA ILE A 83 -8.02 5.53 0.76
C ILE A 83 -9.31 5.96 1.47
N ARG A 84 -9.20 6.85 2.45
CA ARG A 84 -10.33 7.50 3.12
C ARG A 84 -10.47 8.93 2.60
N ARG A 85 -11.71 9.37 2.30
CA ARG A 85 -11.98 10.72 1.76
C ARG A 85 -11.46 11.86 2.64
N GLU A 86 -11.33 11.60 3.93
CA GLU A 86 -10.97 12.57 4.96
C GLU A 86 -9.45 12.66 5.18
N ASN A 87 -8.67 11.71 4.66
CA ASN A 87 -7.22 11.62 4.87
C ASN A 87 -6.45 11.88 3.57
N ASP A 88 -5.31 12.55 3.68
CA ASP A 88 -4.38 12.81 2.56
C ASP A 88 -3.48 11.61 2.24
N PHE A 89 -3.95 10.40 2.56
CA PHE A 89 -3.23 9.16 2.36
C PHE A 89 -3.43 8.67 0.91
N ARG A 90 -2.34 8.76 0.11
CA ARG A 90 -2.39 8.67 -1.36
C ARG A 90 -1.34 7.70 -1.88
N ILE A 91 -1.66 6.41 -1.90
CA ILE A 91 -0.77 5.35 -2.39
C ILE A 91 -1.22 4.80 -3.75
N SER A 92 -0.26 4.39 -4.56
CA SER A 92 -0.49 3.63 -5.79
C SER A 92 0.34 2.35 -5.77
N VAL A 93 -0.33 1.23 -5.45
CA VAL A 93 0.29 -0.11 -5.41
C VAL A 93 -0.45 -1.02 -6.39
N ALA A 94 0.26 -1.49 -7.41
CA ALA A 94 -0.27 -2.35 -8.46
C ALA A 94 -0.56 -3.79 -7.99
N GLY A 95 -1.32 -4.53 -8.80
CA GLY A 95 -1.70 -5.93 -8.58
C GLY A 95 -3.17 -6.12 -8.21
N ALA A 96 -3.63 -7.36 -8.32
CA ALA A 96 -5.05 -7.72 -8.17
C ALA A 96 -5.51 -7.95 -6.72
N GLN A 97 -4.58 -8.26 -5.80
CA GLN A 97 -4.90 -8.49 -4.39
C GLN A 97 -5.04 -7.17 -3.63
N GLU A 98 -6.07 -7.10 -2.79
CA GLU A 98 -6.27 -5.99 -1.87
C GLU A 98 -5.11 -5.86 -0.89
N LYS A 99 -4.70 -4.62 -0.65
CA LYS A 99 -3.59 -4.27 0.24
C LYS A 99 -3.62 -2.80 0.54
N THR A 100 -2.96 -2.43 1.61
CA THR A 100 -2.60 -1.04 1.91
C THR A 100 -1.09 -0.94 2.14
N ALA A 101 -0.58 0.25 2.40
CA ALA A 101 0.81 0.47 2.73
C ALA A 101 0.92 1.48 3.87
N LEU A 102 1.84 1.29 4.81
CA LEU A 102 2.02 2.20 5.93
C LEU A 102 3.50 2.49 6.15
N LEU A 103 3.78 3.59 6.85
CA LEU A 103 5.10 3.86 7.37
C LEU A 103 5.25 3.15 8.71
N ARG A 104 6.28 2.33 8.86
CA ARG A 104 6.77 1.88 10.16
C ARG A 104 8.05 2.61 10.50
N LYS A 105 8.08 3.31 11.63
CA LYS A 105 9.28 3.97 12.18
C LYS A 105 9.35 3.71 13.67
N ASP A 106 10.52 3.30 14.17
CA ASP A 106 10.78 3.07 15.60
C ASP A 106 9.76 2.15 16.29
N GLY A 107 9.27 1.15 15.55
CA GLY A 107 8.26 0.20 16.02
C GLY A 107 6.81 0.69 15.94
N GLN A 108 6.58 1.95 15.59
CA GLN A 108 5.25 2.56 15.47
C GLN A 108 4.75 2.55 14.02
N TRP A 109 3.46 2.24 13.85
CA TRP A 109 2.76 2.40 12.57
C TRP A 109 2.23 3.82 12.41
N ILE A 110 2.40 4.37 11.22
CA ILE A 110 2.03 5.72 10.85
C ILE A 110 1.32 5.67 9.50
N GLU A 111 0.15 6.30 9.41
CA GLU A 111 -0.52 6.62 8.16
C GLU A 111 0.09 7.92 7.61
N PRO A 112 0.93 7.86 6.56
CA PRO A 112 1.65 9.03 6.08
C PRO A 112 0.73 10.04 5.40
N THR A 113 1.13 11.30 5.47
CA THR A 113 0.48 12.42 4.79
C THR A 113 1.47 13.16 3.86
N GLY A 114 0.95 13.96 2.93
CA GLY A 114 1.77 14.73 2.01
C GLY A 114 2.56 13.83 1.04
N THR A 115 3.89 13.90 1.12
CA THR A 115 4.84 13.14 0.29
C THR A 115 5.67 12.14 1.09
N THR A 116 5.28 11.89 2.35
CA THR A 116 5.97 10.91 3.21
C THR A 116 5.79 9.49 2.66
N PRO A 117 6.87 8.76 2.37
CA PRO A 117 6.77 7.43 1.78
C PRO A 117 6.37 6.37 2.82
N THR A 118 5.52 5.42 2.42
CA THR A 118 5.31 4.18 3.15
C THR A 118 6.55 3.28 3.09
N THR A 119 6.74 2.42 4.11
CA THR A 119 7.86 1.46 4.17
C THR A 119 7.41 0.01 4.14
N HIS A 120 6.13 -0.27 4.36
CA HIS A 120 5.59 -1.63 4.35
C HIS A 120 4.30 -1.70 3.57
N ILE A 121 4.09 -2.84 2.90
CA ILE A 121 2.80 -3.22 2.32
C ILE A 121 2.15 -4.21 3.27
N ILE A 122 0.87 -4.01 3.57
CA ILE A 122 0.08 -4.89 4.44
C ILE A 122 -0.97 -5.58 3.58
N LYS A 123 -0.93 -6.91 3.57
CA LYS A 123 -1.82 -7.76 2.77
C LYS A 123 -2.72 -8.59 3.69
N PRO A 124 -4.04 -8.38 3.69
CA PRO A 124 -4.95 -9.24 4.43
C PRO A 124 -5.07 -10.62 3.77
N GLN A 125 -5.72 -11.55 4.47
CA GLN A 125 -6.17 -12.81 3.89
C GLN A 125 -7.11 -12.55 2.69
N ILE A 126 -6.91 -13.28 1.59
CA ILE A 126 -7.72 -13.15 0.37
C ILE A 126 -9.11 -13.77 0.55
N GLY A 127 -9.22 -14.81 1.37
CA GLY A 127 -10.47 -15.52 1.62
C GLY A 127 -10.97 -16.30 0.39
N ARG A 128 -12.29 -16.49 0.31
CA ARG A 128 -12.91 -17.27 -0.78
C ARG A 128 -13.26 -16.39 -1.97
N GLN A 129 -12.81 -16.83 -3.14
CA GLN A 129 -13.01 -16.11 -4.39
C GLN A 129 -14.28 -16.57 -5.12
N PRO A 130 -14.93 -15.69 -5.93
CA PRO A 130 -16.15 -16.04 -6.68
C PRO A 130 -16.00 -17.22 -7.65
N ASN A 131 -14.77 -17.52 -8.06
CA ASN A 131 -14.44 -18.66 -8.92
C ASN A 131 -14.34 -20.00 -8.16
N GLY A 132 -14.62 -20.02 -6.86
CA GLY A 132 -14.59 -21.21 -6.01
C GLY A 132 -13.23 -21.51 -5.36
N MET A 133 -12.21 -20.69 -5.60
CA MET A 133 -10.89 -20.86 -4.96
C MET A 133 -10.94 -20.43 -3.50
N ASP A 134 -10.42 -21.26 -2.60
CA ASP A 134 -10.26 -20.94 -1.18
C ASP A 134 -8.82 -20.49 -0.91
N LEU A 135 -8.65 -19.21 -0.61
CA LEU A 135 -7.37 -18.57 -0.30
C LEU A 135 -7.40 -17.97 1.11
N SER A 136 -8.14 -18.61 2.02
CA SER A 136 -8.22 -18.17 3.42
C SER A 136 -6.83 -18.18 4.09
N ASP A 137 -5.97 -19.14 3.76
CA ASP A 137 -4.61 -19.24 4.30
C ASP A 137 -3.55 -18.51 3.45
N SER A 138 -3.96 -17.48 2.70
CA SER A 138 -3.05 -16.78 1.77
C SER A 138 -1.86 -16.11 2.47
N VAL A 139 -2.05 -15.67 3.72
CA VAL A 139 -1.00 -15.02 4.53
C VAL A 139 0.08 -16.04 4.89
N GLU A 140 -0.32 -17.18 5.44
CA GLU A 140 0.58 -18.28 5.82
C GLU A 140 1.29 -18.86 4.60
N ASN A 141 0.57 -19.00 3.50
CA ASN A 141 1.12 -19.50 2.24
C ASN A 141 2.25 -18.59 1.74
N GLU A 142 1.99 -17.29 1.62
CA GLU A 142 2.99 -16.34 1.12
C GLU A 142 4.16 -16.19 2.11
N TYR A 143 3.88 -16.15 3.42
CA TYR A 143 4.91 -16.16 4.47
C TYR A 143 5.84 -17.37 4.34
N LEU A 144 5.29 -18.58 4.25
CA LEU A 144 6.06 -19.81 4.12
C LEU A 144 6.90 -19.81 2.84
N CYS A 145 6.34 -19.40 1.72
CA CYS A 145 7.07 -19.33 0.45
C CYS A 145 8.27 -18.39 0.55
N LEU A 146 8.09 -17.20 1.12
CA LEU A 146 9.16 -16.21 1.24
C LEU A 146 10.23 -16.64 2.25
N LYS A 147 9.84 -17.24 3.38
CA LYS A 147 10.80 -17.80 4.35
C LYS A 147 11.57 -19.00 3.80
N LEU A 148 10.92 -19.82 2.97
CA LEU A 148 11.60 -20.92 2.30
C LEU A 148 12.63 -20.41 1.27
N MET A 149 12.28 -19.38 0.49
CA MET A 149 13.23 -18.72 -0.42
C MET A 149 14.44 -18.17 0.33
N GLU A 150 14.21 -17.48 1.44
CA GLU A 150 15.27 -16.97 2.33
C GLU A 150 16.17 -18.11 2.86
N ALA A 151 15.57 -19.21 3.33
CA ALA A 151 16.29 -20.38 3.83
C ALA A 151 17.15 -21.08 2.75
N PHE A 152 16.76 -20.97 1.47
CA PHE A 152 17.56 -21.42 0.33
C PHE A 152 18.62 -20.40 -0.14
N GLY A 153 18.77 -19.27 0.56
CA GLY A 153 19.72 -18.22 0.21
C GLY A 153 19.29 -17.36 -0.99
N LEU A 154 18.02 -17.42 -1.39
CA LEU A 154 17.46 -16.54 -2.42
C LEU A 154 17.09 -15.19 -1.82
N ARG A 155 17.25 -14.13 -2.61
CA ARG A 155 16.80 -12.78 -2.22
C ARG A 155 15.27 -12.75 -2.28
N ALA A 156 14.65 -12.56 -1.12
CA ALA A 156 13.22 -12.37 -0.95
C ALA A 156 12.97 -11.08 -0.14
N ALA A 157 11.75 -10.54 -0.21
CA ALA A 157 11.36 -9.44 0.67
C ALA A 157 11.30 -9.92 2.13
N ASN A 158 11.67 -9.05 3.07
CA ASN A 158 11.49 -9.34 4.49
C ASN A 158 10.00 -9.30 4.80
N VAL A 159 9.53 -10.35 5.49
CA VAL A 159 8.13 -10.49 5.86
C VAL A 159 7.94 -10.97 7.28
N GLU A 160 6.83 -10.55 7.87
CA GLU A 160 6.28 -11.05 9.12
C GLU A 160 4.76 -11.22 9.00
N MET A 161 4.20 -12.11 9.82
CA MET A 161 2.75 -12.19 10.00
C MET A 161 2.38 -11.35 11.21
N ALA A 162 1.34 -10.55 11.09
CA ALA A 162 0.84 -9.68 12.15
C ALA A 162 -0.69 -9.82 12.29
N GLN A 163 -1.17 -9.54 13.50
CA GLN A 163 -2.59 -9.49 13.82
C GLN A 163 -2.98 -8.03 14.07
N PHE A 164 -3.96 -7.52 13.33
CA PHE A 164 -4.49 -6.17 13.44
C PHE A 164 -5.99 -6.25 13.77
N GLY A 165 -6.35 -6.13 15.04
CA GLY A 165 -7.69 -6.44 15.51
C GLY A 165 -8.08 -7.90 15.20
N ASP A 166 -9.15 -8.11 14.43
CA ASP A 166 -9.59 -9.43 13.95
C ASP A 166 -8.90 -9.87 12.65
N LYS A 167 -8.07 -9.03 12.03
CA LYS A 167 -7.44 -9.29 10.74
C LYS A 167 -6.03 -9.83 10.87
N GLN A 168 -5.83 -11.04 10.37
CA GLN A 168 -4.49 -11.55 10.12
C GLN A 168 -3.98 -11.01 8.79
N ALA A 169 -2.73 -10.52 8.77
CA ALA A 169 -2.12 -9.95 7.59
C ALA A 169 -0.64 -10.32 7.44
N LEU A 170 -0.18 -10.31 6.18
CA LEU A 170 1.24 -10.34 5.86
C LEU A 170 1.76 -8.91 5.77
N VAL A 171 2.78 -8.60 6.57
CA VAL A 171 3.52 -7.35 6.52
C VAL A 171 4.77 -7.58 5.70
N VAL A 172 4.92 -6.81 4.62
CA VAL A 172 6.02 -6.92 3.65
C VAL A 172 6.83 -5.64 3.65
N GLU A 173 8.11 -5.73 4.02
CA GLU A 173 9.04 -4.60 3.93
C GLU A 173 9.29 -4.24 2.45
N ARG A 174 9.12 -2.96 2.13
CA ARG A 174 9.30 -2.44 0.78
C ARG A 174 10.79 -2.36 0.41
N PHE A 175 11.22 -3.23 -0.50
CA PHE A 175 12.60 -3.23 -1.02
C PHE A 175 12.92 -2.04 -1.95
N ASP A 176 11.90 -1.31 -2.40
CA ASP A 176 12.02 -0.08 -3.18
C ASP A 176 12.13 1.18 -2.30
N ARG A 177 12.31 1.01 -1.00
CA ARG A 177 12.49 2.08 -0.01
C ARG A 177 13.77 1.85 0.78
N ARG A 178 14.41 2.95 1.20
CA ARG A 178 15.61 2.90 2.03
C ARG A 178 15.75 4.17 2.86
N TRP A 179 16.08 4.01 4.13
CA TRP A 179 16.47 5.12 5.00
C TRP A 179 17.76 5.78 4.51
N THR A 180 17.78 7.11 4.46
CA THR A 180 19.00 7.87 4.20
C THR A 180 19.82 8.02 5.48
N SER A 181 21.13 8.09 5.36
CA SER A 181 22.05 8.33 6.48
C SER A 181 21.82 9.74 7.04
N GLY A 182 20.90 9.87 7.99
CA GLY A 182 20.46 11.13 8.59
C GLY A 182 19.01 11.13 9.10
N ALA A 183 18.22 10.11 8.77
CA ALA A 183 16.80 10.01 9.13
C ALA A 183 16.48 8.96 10.22
N ALA A 184 17.50 8.45 10.92
CA ALA A 184 17.33 7.57 12.08
C ALA A 184 16.77 8.39 13.26
#